data_AF-A0A925V707-F1
#
_entry.id   AF-A0A925V707-F1
#
_cell.length_a   1.000
_cell.length_b   1.000
_cell.length_c   1.000
_cell.angle_alpha   90.00
_cell.angle_beta   90.00
_cell.angle_gamma   90.00
#
_symmetry.space_group_name_H-M   'P 1'
#
loop_
_entity.id
_entity.type
_entity.pdbx_description
1 polymer ?
#
loop_
_entity_poly.entity_id
_entity_poly.type
_entity_poly.pdbx_seq_one_letter_code
_entity_poly.pdbx_strand_id
1 'polypeptide(L)'
;PATTTPPAPPKSEPAPGLPSSDELLAQAKAAGDDRTKLDAVVAKLDARIAAQPSATDHFLRAQLLDRLQRREDALAALDSALRLDPKHAGAHHLAGLVAADLGRMEVAFEHWSAAARATPPDGGAAYNAGQYLQDAGRHEEALAMWRIALAAKSDDFDAAKKIVQSLNALGQHEEAETAKQEVKRIFAASTGPGVKQQNEFVIDQLVVDGRKVMIKETIEPKDPALHQHWTAYVFAVDGKTPELTVQLESSQYGRDTGVPFINGMTRGSTHATWPGQYDKLPAYGTWRAAAIAKIATEV
;
A
#
# COMPACT_ATOMS: atom_id res chain seq x y z
N PRO A 1 38.84 -18.12 21.22
CA PRO A 1 37.53 -17.64 21.74
C PRO A 1 36.40 -18.21 20.88
N ALA A 2 35.78 -19.29 21.35
CA ALA A 2 34.67 -19.94 20.66
C ALA A 2 33.44 -19.04 20.69
N THR A 3 32.88 -18.75 19.52
CA THR A 3 31.59 -18.08 19.32
C THR A 3 30.47 -18.99 19.79
N THR A 4 29.95 -18.75 20.99
CA THR A 4 28.73 -19.39 21.47
C THR A 4 27.52 -18.72 20.84
N THR A 5 26.87 -19.40 19.91
CA THR A 5 25.52 -19.05 19.44
C THR A 5 24.57 -19.06 20.64
N PRO A 6 23.74 -18.03 20.88
CA PRO A 6 22.75 -18.07 21.94
C PRO A 6 21.74 -19.21 21.69
N PRO A 7 21.28 -19.89 22.76
CA PRO A 7 20.35 -21.01 22.62
C PRO A 7 19.05 -20.53 21.97
N ALA A 8 18.51 -21.33 21.05
CA ALA A 8 17.17 -21.13 20.52
C ALA A 8 16.17 -21.06 21.69
N PRO A 9 15.15 -20.18 21.61
CA PRO A 9 14.13 -20.11 22.65
C PRO A 9 13.51 -21.50 22.87
N PRO A 10 13.24 -21.89 24.13
CA PRO A 10 12.72 -23.20 24.42
C PRO A 10 11.41 -23.41 23.66
N LYS A 11 11.33 -24.51 22.90
CA LYS A 11 10.04 -24.98 22.36
C LYS A 11 9.11 -25.18 23.56
N SER A 12 7.94 -24.56 23.54
CA SER A 12 6.93 -24.71 24.59
C SER A 12 6.52 -26.18 24.67
N GLU A 13 7.03 -26.92 25.66
CA GLU A 13 6.58 -28.28 25.93
C GLU A 13 5.09 -28.24 26.30
N PRO A 14 4.24 -29.09 25.69
CA PRO A 14 2.82 -29.08 25.97
C PRO A 14 2.54 -29.47 27.42
N ALA A 15 1.60 -28.76 28.06
CA ALA A 15 1.00 -29.21 29.31
C ALA A 15 0.40 -30.63 29.12
N PRO A 16 0.54 -31.55 30.10
CA PRO A 16 0.12 -32.94 29.92
C PRO A 16 -1.36 -33.05 29.51
N GLY A 17 -1.63 -33.58 28.31
CA GLY A 17 -2.98 -33.87 27.82
C GLY A 17 -3.69 -32.79 27.00
N LEU A 18 -3.11 -31.59 26.83
CA LEU A 18 -3.67 -30.55 25.95
C LEU A 18 -2.98 -30.53 24.58
N PRO A 19 -3.71 -30.28 23.47
CA PRO A 19 -3.10 -30.15 22.16
C PRO A 19 -2.03 -29.04 22.12
N SER A 20 -1.00 -29.25 21.30
CA SER A 20 0.00 -28.24 20.95
C SER A 20 -0.60 -27.10 20.11
N SER A 21 0.09 -25.96 20.07
CA SER A 21 -0.28 -24.83 19.21
C SER A 21 -0.36 -25.23 17.73
N ASP A 22 0.54 -26.11 17.28
CA ASP A 22 0.57 -26.61 15.90
C ASP A 22 -0.65 -27.50 15.58
N GLU A 23 -1.06 -28.36 16.52
CA GLU A 23 -2.26 -29.18 16.36
C GLU A 23 -3.54 -28.33 16.33
N LEU A 24 -3.61 -27.28 17.16
CA LEU A 24 -4.74 -26.35 17.16
C LEU A 24 -4.77 -25.50 15.87
N LEU A 25 -3.61 -25.07 15.38
CA LEU A 25 -3.51 -24.40 14.09
C LEU A 25 -3.97 -25.32 12.94
N ALA A 26 -3.58 -26.60 12.95
CA ALA A 26 -4.04 -27.58 11.98
C ALA A 26 -5.55 -27.79 12.04
N GLN A 27 -6.13 -27.89 13.25
CA GLN A 27 -7.58 -27.96 13.44
C GLN A 27 -8.29 -26.69 12.93
N ALA A 28 -7.75 -25.51 13.20
CA ALA A 28 -8.30 -24.25 12.71
C ALA A 28 -8.23 -24.09 11.18
N LYS A 29 -7.23 -24.69 10.53
CA LYS A 29 -7.15 -24.78 9.07
C LYS A 29 -8.21 -25.75 8.53
N ALA A 30 -8.32 -26.94 9.13
CA ALA A 30 -9.32 -27.94 8.73
C ALA A 30 -10.77 -27.46 8.96
N ALA A 31 -10.99 -26.56 9.92
CA ALA A 31 -12.28 -25.95 10.16
C ALA A 31 -12.76 -25.04 9.00
N GLY A 32 -11.86 -24.47 8.20
CA GLY A 32 -12.23 -23.46 7.21
C GLY A 32 -12.99 -22.29 7.87
N ASP A 33 -14.09 -21.86 7.28
CA ASP A 33 -14.94 -20.78 7.82
C ASP A 33 -16.06 -21.27 8.76
N ASP A 34 -16.03 -22.54 9.17
CA ASP A 34 -17.00 -23.11 10.09
C ASP A 34 -16.83 -22.51 11.49
N ARG A 35 -17.67 -21.52 11.80
CA ARG A 35 -17.61 -20.74 13.05
C ARG A 35 -17.69 -21.62 14.30
N THR A 36 -18.54 -22.65 14.29
CA THR A 36 -18.70 -23.58 15.42
C THR A 36 -17.41 -24.37 15.67
N LYS A 37 -16.75 -24.84 14.61
CA LYS A 37 -15.45 -25.53 14.75
C LYS A 37 -14.35 -24.58 15.19
N LEU A 38 -14.34 -23.35 14.70
CA LEU A 38 -13.38 -22.33 15.13
C LEU A 38 -13.56 -21.97 16.61
N ASP A 39 -14.79 -21.77 17.09
CA ASP A 39 -15.07 -21.56 18.51
C ASP A 39 -14.62 -22.74 19.38
N ALA A 40 -14.78 -23.99 18.89
CA ALA A 40 -14.27 -25.17 19.58
C ALA A 40 -12.73 -25.19 19.67
N VAL A 41 -12.02 -24.70 18.64
CA VAL A 41 -10.56 -24.55 18.68
C VAL A 41 -10.17 -23.44 19.66
N VAL A 42 -10.87 -22.31 19.67
CA VAL A 42 -10.65 -21.22 20.63
C VAL A 42 -10.81 -21.71 22.07
N ALA A 43 -11.83 -22.51 22.38
CA ALA A 43 -12.03 -23.05 23.72
C ALA A 43 -10.88 -23.96 24.18
N LYS A 44 -10.32 -24.80 23.29
CA LYS A 44 -9.14 -25.61 23.59
C LYS A 44 -7.90 -24.75 23.81
N LEU A 45 -7.77 -23.68 23.02
CA LEU A 45 -6.67 -22.73 23.13
C LEU A 45 -6.76 -21.92 24.43
N ASP A 46 -7.97 -21.55 24.87
CA ASP A 46 -8.21 -20.90 26.17
C ASP A 46 -7.77 -21.79 27.33
N ALA A 47 -8.11 -23.09 27.29
CA ALA A 47 -7.65 -24.06 28.30
C ALA A 47 -6.12 -24.20 28.31
N ARG A 48 -5.48 -24.20 27.13
CA ARG A 48 -4.02 -24.22 27.01
C ARG A 48 -3.38 -22.96 27.58
N ILE A 49 -3.90 -21.78 27.24
CA ILE A 49 -3.42 -20.48 27.75
C ILE A 49 -3.56 -20.41 29.27
N ALA A 50 -4.67 -20.91 29.82
CA ALA A 50 -4.88 -20.95 31.27
C ALA A 50 -3.87 -21.85 31.99
N ALA A 51 -3.46 -22.96 31.37
CA ALA A 51 -2.45 -23.86 31.91
C ALA A 51 -1.02 -23.31 31.75
N GLN A 52 -0.71 -22.74 30.58
CA GLN A 52 0.60 -22.20 30.25
C GLN A 52 0.44 -21.09 29.19
N PRO A 53 0.45 -19.81 29.59
CA PRO A 53 0.31 -18.71 28.64
C PRO A 53 1.59 -18.56 27.81
N SER A 54 1.42 -18.38 26.49
CA SER A 54 2.51 -18.10 25.56
C SER A 54 2.10 -17.04 24.56
N ALA A 55 3.06 -16.26 24.05
CA ALA A 55 2.80 -15.26 23.02
C ALA A 55 2.19 -15.92 21.76
N THR A 56 2.71 -17.10 21.38
CA THR A 56 2.22 -17.89 20.24
C THR A 56 0.76 -18.29 20.40
N ASP A 57 0.35 -18.78 21.57
CA ASP A 57 -1.03 -19.20 21.81
C ASP A 57 -1.99 -18.01 21.83
N HIS A 58 -1.60 -16.90 22.46
CA HIS A 58 -2.38 -15.66 22.42
C HIS A 58 -2.50 -15.08 21.00
N PHE A 59 -1.44 -15.15 20.20
CA PHE A 59 -1.45 -14.70 18.81
C PHE A 59 -2.36 -15.59 17.95
N LEU A 60 -2.27 -16.92 18.07
CA LEU A 60 -3.18 -17.84 17.39
C LEU A 60 -4.63 -17.57 17.79
N ARG A 61 -4.88 -17.34 19.08
CA ARG A 61 -6.22 -17.01 19.60
C ARG A 61 -6.76 -15.75 18.93
N ALA A 62 -5.95 -14.70 18.84
CA ALA A 62 -6.32 -13.47 18.17
C ALA A 62 -6.68 -13.69 16.69
N GLN A 63 -5.90 -14.48 15.95
CA GLN A 63 -6.19 -14.80 14.55
C GLN A 63 -7.54 -15.50 14.39
N LEU A 64 -7.89 -16.41 15.31
CA LEU A 64 -9.19 -17.10 15.26
C LEU A 64 -10.35 -16.18 15.63
N LEU A 65 -10.16 -15.31 16.62
CA LEU A 65 -11.18 -14.33 17.02
C LEU A 65 -11.45 -13.29 15.94
N ASP A 66 -10.41 -12.85 15.23
CA ASP A 66 -10.53 -11.95 14.08
C ASP A 66 -11.31 -12.61 12.93
N ARG A 67 -11.00 -13.88 12.60
CA ARG A 67 -11.80 -14.70 11.66
C ARG A 67 -13.25 -14.85 12.09
N LEU A 68 -13.48 -14.92 13.40
CA LEU A 68 -14.83 -14.94 13.99
C LEU A 68 -15.48 -13.54 14.08
N GLN A 69 -14.81 -12.48 13.64
CA GLN A 69 -15.28 -11.08 13.71
C GLN A 69 -15.49 -10.58 15.15
N ARG A 70 -14.81 -11.20 16.12
CA ARG A 70 -14.79 -10.80 17.54
C ARG A 70 -13.61 -9.87 17.79
N ARG A 71 -13.65 -8.69 17.18
CA ARG A 71 -12.51 -7.76 17.05
C ARG A 71 -11.96 -7.29 18.40
N GLU A 72 -12.81 -6.96 19.36
CA GLU A 72 -12.40 -6.54 20.69
C GLU A 72 -11.68 -7.66 21.46
N ASP A 73 -12.18 -8.89 21.36
CA ASP A 73 -11.54 -10.06 21.96
C ASP A 73 -10.19 -10.38 21.30
N ALA A 74 -10.12 -10.20 19.97
CA ALA A 74 -8.88 -10.36 19.21
C ALA A 74 -7.83 -9.34 19.65
N LEU A 75 -8.20 -8.07 19.81
CA LEU A 75 -7.29 -7.03 20.29
C LEU A 75 -6.79 -7.33 21.71
N ALA A 76 -7.67 -7.76 22.63
CA ALA A 76 -7.26 -8.16 23.98
C ALA A 76 -6.30 -9.37 23.99
N ALA A 77 -6.50 -10.32 23.06
CA ALA A 77 -5.57 -11.43 22.88
C ALA A 77 -4.21 -10.96 22.33
N LEU A 78 -4.20 -10.00 21.39
CA LEU A 78 -2.98 -9.40 20.85
C LEU A 78 -2.20 -8.63 21.91
N ASP A 79 -2.88 -7.84 22.74
CA ASP A 79 -2.26 -7.16 23.88
C ASP A 79 -1.59 -8.17 24.83
N SER A 80 -2.23 -9.32 25.03
CA SER A 80 -1.66 -10.41 25.83
C SER A 80 -0.44 -11.05 25.17
N ALA A 81 -0.48 -11.27 23.86
CA ALA A 81 0.67 -11.75 23.10
C ALA A 81 1.85 -10.78 23.17
N LEU A 82 1.59 -9.48 22.98
CA LEU A 82 2.60 -8.41 22.98
C LEU A 82 3.16 -8.12 24.39
N ARG A 83 2.41 -8.38 25.46
CA ARG A 83 2.98 -8.35 26.82
C ARG A 83 4.02 -9.46 27.05
N LEU A 84 3.83 -10.63 26.43
CA LEU A 84 4.73 -11.78 26.55
C LEU A 84 5.91 -11.69 25.58
N ASP A 85 5.68 -11.19 24.37
CA ASP A 85 6.70 -10.89 23.37
C ASP A 85 6.45 -9.50 22.74
N PRO A 86 7.04 -8.44 23.30
CA PRO A 86 6.89 -7.07 22.79
C PRO A 86 7.48 -6.83 21.40
N LYS A 87 8.21 -7.80 20.83
CA LYS A 87 8.82 -7.67 19.48
C LYS A 87 8.13 -8.53 18.44
N HIS A 88 7.00 -9.15 18.77
CA HIS A 88 6.29 -10.05 17.87
C HIS A 88 5.67 -9.28 16.68
N ALA A 89 6.40 -9.19 15.57
CA ALA A 89 6.03 -8.41 14.38
C ALA A 89 4.62 -8.75 13.86
N GLY A 90 4.28 -10.04 13.74
CA GLY A 90 2.96 -10.46 13.26
C GLY A 90 1.81 -10.08 14.19
N ALA A 91 2.06 -9.95 15.50
CA ALA A 91 1.04 -9.56 16.48
C ALA A 91 0.83 -8.04 16.42
N HIS A 92 1.90 -7.26 16.28
CA HIS A 92 1.79 -5.85 15.95
C HIS A 92 1.04 -5.62 14.63
N HIS A 93 1.38 -6.33 13.56
CA HIS A 93 0.67 -6.16 12.28
C HIS A 93 -0.83 -6.46 12.42
N LEU A 94 -1.20 -7.61 13.00
CA LEU A 94 -2.61 -7.94 13.20
C LEU A 94 -3.33 -6.97 14.14
N ALA A 95 -2.67 -6.49 15.20
CA ALA A 95 -3.25 -5.49 16.10
C ALA A 95 -3.53 -4.18 15.36
N GLY A 96 -2.64 -3.79 14.44
CA GLY A 96 -2.85 -2.66 13.56
C GLY A 96 -4.09 -2.81 12.68
N LEU A 97 -4.24 -3.98 12.03
CA LEU A 97 -5.41 -4.27 11.19
C LEU A 97 -6.72 -4.26 12.00
N VAL A 98 -6.75 -4.97 13.14
CA VAL A 98 -7.93 -5.05 14.01
C VAL A 98 -8.29 -3.68 14.59
N ALA A 99 -7.30 -2.88 14.99
CA ALA A 99 -7.53 -1.53 15.50
C ALA A 99 -8.11 -0.59 14.43
N ALA A 100 -7.62 -0.67 13.18
CA ALA A 100 -8.14 0.10 12.06
C ALA A 100 -9.60 -0.27 11.75
N ASP A 101 -9.91 -1.57 11.75
CA ASP A 101 -11.27 -2.11 11.59
C ASP A 101 -12.24 -1.63 12.68
N LEU A 102 -11.73 -1.36 13.88
CA LEU A 102 -12.47 -0.76 15.00
C LEU A 102 -12.53 0.78 14.95
N GLY A 103 -11.98 1.41 13.91
CA GLY A 103 -11.91 2.86 13.74
C GLY A 103 -10.86 3.57 14.61
N ARG A 104 -9.93 2.82 15.22
CA ARG A 104 -8.88 3.34 16.11
C ARG A 104 -7.58 3.54 15.34
N MET A 105 -7.57 4.54 14.46
CA MET A 105 -6.53 4.66 13.44
C MET A 105 -5.16 5.06 14.01
N GLU A 106 -5.10 5.86 15.06
CA GLU A 106 -3.86 6.22 15.75
C GLU A 106 -3.19 4.99 16.38
N VAL A 107 -3.99 4.16 17.05
CA VAL A 107 -3.53 2.88 17.63
C VAL A 107 -3.05 1.94 16.51
N ALA A 108 -3.78 1.90 15.40
CA ALA A 108 -3.39 1.10 14.24
C ALA A 108 -2.01 1.51 13.71
N PHE A 109 -1.78 2.81 13.57
CA PHE A 109 -0.51 3.37 13.11
C PHE A 109 0.66 3.03 14.05
N GLU A 110 0.47 3.08 15.37
CA GLU A 110 1.51 2.71 16.34
C GLU A 110 1.94 1.25 16.15
N HIS A 111 0.97 0.34 16.03
CA HIS A 111 1.23 -1.08 15.83
C HIS A 111 1.84 -1.38 14.46
N TRP A 112 1.33 -0.80 13.37
CA TRP A 112 1.93 -0.96 12.04
C TRP A 112 3.36 -0.42 11.99
N SER A 113 3.61 0.73 12.63
CA SER A 113 4.95 1.32 12.74
C SER A 113 5.93 0.42 13.50
N ALA A 114 5.48 -0.25 14.56
CA ALA A 114 6.29 -1.22 15.29
C ALA A 114 6.63 -2.44 14.43
N ALA A 115 5.64 -3.02 13.73
CA ALA A 115 5.85 -4.16 12.83
C ALA A 115 6.76 -3.81 11.63
N ALA A 116 6.60 -2.62 11.06
CA ALA A 116 7.43 -2.12 9.95
C ALA A 116 8.92 -2.01 10.33
N ARG A 117 9.23 -1.77 11.61
CA ARG A 117 10.60 -1.65 12.14
C ARG A 117 11.13 -2.94 12.77
N ALA A 118 10.41 -4.05 12.66
CA ALA A 118 10.86 -5.35 13.14
C ALA A 118 12.10 -5.84 12.37
N THR A 119 12.72 -6.92 12.85
CA THR A 119 13.85 -7.58 12.17
C THR A 119 13.52 -9.06 11.96
N PRO A 120 13.17 -9.49 10.73
CA PRO A 120 13.03 -8.68 9.50
C PRO A 120 11.80 -7.73 9.55
N PRO A 121 11.79 -6.65 8.74
CA PRO A 121 10.68 -5.70 8.68
C PRO A 121 9.43 -6.33 8.06
N ASP A 122 8.25 -5.97 8.56
CA ASP A 122 6.97 -6.35 7.95
C ASP A 122 6.56 -5.33 6.87
N GLY A 123 6.64 -5.74 5.60
CA GLY A 123 6.33 -4.87 4.46
C GLY A 123 4.85 -4.49 4.35
N GLY A 124 3.93 -5.37 4.76
CA GLY A 124 2.49 -5.08 4.73
C GLY A 124 2.11 -4.04 5.79
N ALA A 125 2.68 -4.17 6.99
CA ALA A 125 2.53 -3.16 8.03
C ALA A 125 3.16 -1.82 7.61
N ALA A 126 4.33 -1.83 6.98
CA ALA A 126 4.96 -0.63 6.45
C ALA A 126 4.08 0.05 5.39
N TYR A 127 3.46 -0.71 4.49
CA TYR A 127 2.51 -0.18 3.51
C TYR A 127 1.35 0.56 4.17
N ASN A 128 0.71 -0.05 5.17
CA ASN A 128 -0.43 0.52 5.89
C ASN A 128 -0.03 1.77 6.69
N ALA A 129 1.13 1.75 7.36
CA ALA A 129 1.67 2.92 8.04
C ALA A 129 1.93 4.07 7.06
N GLY A 130 2.46 3.78 5.87
CA GLY A 130 2.65 4.77 4.81
C GLY A 130 1.33 5.37 4.32
N GLN A 131 0.28 4.55 4.16
CA GLN A 131 -1.05 5.02 3.78
C GLN A 131 -1.65 5.95 4.83
N TYR A 132 -1.55 5.60 6.12
CA TYR A 132 -1.98 6.48 7.20
C TYR A 132 -1.27 7.84 7.19
N LEU A 133 0.06 7.83 7.02
CA LEU A 133 0.87 9.06 6.97
C LEU A 133 0.53 9.93 5.76
N GLN A 134 0.26 9.31 4.61
CA GLN A 134 -0.17 10.00 3.40
C GLN A 134 -1.52 10.71 3.62
N ASP A 135 -2.49 10.04 4.24
CA ASP A 135 -3.81 10.61 4.51
C ASP A 135 -3.73 11.76 5.53
N ALA A 136 -2.72 11.73 6.41
CA ALA A 136 -2.37 12.83 7.30
C ALA A 136 -1.51 13.94 6.66
N GLY A 137 -1.19 13.85 5.35
CA GLY A 137 -0.36 14.83 4.64
C GLY A 137 1.15 14.78 4.96
N ARG A 138 1.62 13.73 5.66
CA ARG A 138 3.02 13.55 6.08
C ARG A 138 3.79 12.77 5.02
N HIS A 139 3.99 13.39 3.85
CA HIS A 139 4.48 12.71 2.65
C HIS A 139 5.91 12.16 2.76
N GLU A 140 6.83 12.84 3.46
CA GLU A 140 8.21 12.35 3.68
C GLU A 140 8.23 11.07 4.50
N GLU A 141 7.39 10.99 5.53
CA GLU A 141 7.32 9.82 6.40
C GLU A 141 6.60 8.66 5.70
N ALA A 142 5.56 8.95 4.92
CA ALA A 142 4.90 7.98 4.06
C ALA A 142 5.88 7.36 3.05
N LEU A 143 6.71 8.19 2.41
CA LEU A 143 7.77 7.76 1.50
C LEU A 143 8.76 6.80 2.19
N ALA A 144 9.17 7.12 3.42
CA ALA A 144 10.07 6.25 4.18
C ALA A 144 9.43 4.87 4.45
N MET A 145 8.15 4.84 4.83
CA MET A 145 7.43 3.58 5.08
C MET A 145 7.24 2.75 3.79
N TRP A 146 6.89 3.38 2.66
CA TRP A 146 6.76 2.64 1.40
C TRP A 146 8.10 2.15 0.84
N ARG A 147 9.21 2.85 1.10
CA ARG A 147 10.56 2.34 0.83
C ARG A 147 10.87 1.09 1.67
N ILE A 148 10.44 1.03 2.94
CA ILE A 148 10.54 -0.19 3.76
C ILE A 148 9.70 -1.31 3.16
N ALA A 149 8.46 -1.03 2.75
CA ALA A 149 7.59 -2.03 2.12
C ALA A 149 8.22 -2.64 0.85
N LEU A 150 8.72 -1.78 -0.04
CA LEU A 150 9.40 -2.23 -1.27
C LEU A 150 10.72 -2.95 -0.99
N ALA A 151 11.46 -2.57 0.07
CA ALA A 151 12.67 -3.29 0.46
C ALA A 151 12.37 -4.68 1.04
N ALA A 152 11.27 -4.83 1.78
CA ALA A 152 10.82 -6.11 2.31
C ALA A 152 10.30 -7.05 1.20
N LYS A 153 9.71 -6.49 0.15
CA LYS A 153 9.25 -7.21 -1.04
C LYS A 153 9.56 -6.39 -2.30
N SER A 154 10.66 -6.75 -2.98
CA SER A 154 11.20 -6.00 -4.12
C SER A 154 10.31 -5.95 -5.38
N ASP A 155 9.24 -6.74 -5.41
CA ASP A 155 8.22 -6.73 -6.46
C ASP A 155 6.86 -6.19 -5.97
N ASP A 156 6.84 -5.47 -4.84
CA ASP A 156 5.65 -4.79 -4.34
C ASP A 156 5.27 -3.61 -5.25
N PHE A 157 4.43 -3.93 -6.22
CA PHE A 157 3.95 -3.00 -7.24
C PHE A 157 3.15 -1.83 -6.65
N ASP A 158 2.41 -2.06 -5.56
CA ASP A 158 1.61 -1.01 -4.93
C ASP A 158 2.49 -0.05 -4.15
N ALA A 159 3.47 -0.55 -3.39
CA ALA A 159 4.47 0.30 -2.72
C ALA A 159 5.28 1.14 -3.73
N ALA A 160 5.71 0.53 -4.84
CA ALA A 160 6.45 1.24 -5.89
C ALA A 160 5.65 2.42 -6.49
N LYS A 161 4.36 2.23 -6.78
CA LYS A 161 3.49 3.33 -7.25
C LYS A 161 3.32 4.43 -6.21
N LYS A 162 3.17 4.06 -4.94
CA LYS A 162 2.99 5.02 -3.83
C LYS A 162 4.25 5.87 -3.60
N ILE A 163 5.45 5.30 -3.79
CA ILE A 163 6.72 6.04 -3.79
C ILE A 163 6.71 7.16 -4.85
N VAL A 164 6.26 6.88 -6.08
CA VAL A 164 6.14 7.90 -7.14
C VAL A 164 5.20 9.03 -6.71
N GLN A 165 4.05 8.67 -6.14
CA GLN A 165 3.05 9.65 -5.68
C GLN A 165 3.60 10.54 -4.56
N SER A 166 4.28 9.96 -3.56
CA SER A 166 4.95 10.73 -2.49
C SER A 166 5.98 11.70 -3.05
N LEU A 167 6.87 11.23 -3.92
CA LEU A 167 7.93 12.06 -4.49
C LEU A 167 7.35 13.25 -5.25
N ASN A 168 6.27 13.05 -6.01
CA ASN A 168 5.58 14.14 -6.68
C ASN A 168 4.87 15.12 -5.73
N ALA A 169 4.24 14.61 -4.66
CA ALA A 169 3.64 15.46 -3.62
C ALA A 169 4.71 16.33 -2.90
N LEU A 170 5.93 15.82 -2.78
CA LEU A 170 7.09 16.51 -2.21
C LEU A 170 7.80 17.47 -3.18
N GLY A 171 7.37 17.55 -4.44
CA GLY A 171 8.05 18.31 -5.49
C GLY A 171 9.36 17.68 -5.98
N GLN A 172 9.69 16.46 -5.55
CA GLN A 172 10.88 15.70 -5.93
C GLN A 172 10.67 14.99 -7.29
N HIS A 173 10.37 15.76 -8.33
CA HIS A 173 9.90 15.25 -9.61
C HIS A 173 10.96 14.42 -10.38
N GLU A 174 12.24 14.76 -10.26
CA GLU A 174 13.32 13.99 -10.92
C GLU A 174 13.49 12.59 -10.30
N GLU A 175 13.44 12.51 -8.97
CA GLU A 175 13.42 11.23 -8.26
C GLU A 175 12.16 10.43 -8.61
N ALA A 176 11.01 11.10 -8.75
CA ALA A 176 9.77 10.45 -9.18
C ALA A 176 9.91 9.82 -10.57
N GLU A 177 10.53 10.50 -11.55
CA GLU A 177 10.80 9.93 -12.88
C GLU A 177 11.67 8.67 -12.82
N THR A 178 12.65 8.63 -11.91
CA THR A 178 13.48 7.45 -11.69
C THR A 178 12.67 6.32 -11.04
N ALA A 179 11.89 6.62 -10.01
CA ALA A 179 11.01 5.65 -9.35
C ALA A 179 9.96 5.06 -10.30
N LYS A 180 9.50 5.80 -11.30
CA LYS A 180 8.60 5.27 -12.34
C LYS A 180 9.24 4.15 -13.18
N GLN A 181 10.55 4.19 -13.39
CA GLN A 181 11.24 3.11 -14.10
C GLN A 181 11.17 1.80 -13.31
N GLU A 182 11.19 1.89 -11.98
CA GLU A 182 11.03 0.72 -11.11
C GLU A 182 9.61 0.14 -11.19
N VAL A 183 8.57 1.00 -11.21
CA VAL A 183 7.18 0.58 -11.45
C VAL A 183 7.07 -0.16 -12.78
N LYS A 184 7.65 0.40 -13.86
CA LYS A 184 7.66 -0.21 -15.20
C LYS A 184 8.42 -1.54 -15.21
N ARG A 185 9.56 -1.64 -14.51
CA ARG A 185 10.35 -2.87 -14.37
C ARG A 185 9.56 -3.98 -13.66
N ILE A 186 8.94 -3.66 -12.52
CA ILE A 186 8.10 -4.61 -11.76
C ILE A 186 6.91 -5.06 -12.62
N PHE A 187 6.24 -4.13 -13.28
CA PHE A 187 5.14 -4.44 -14.18
C PHE A 187 5.57 -5.39 -15.31
N ALA A 188 6.69 -5.10 -15.98
CA ALA A 188 7.22 -5.92 -17.07
C ALA A 188 7.54 -7.34 -16.60
N ALA A 189 8.19 -7.48 -15.43
CA ALA A 189 8.61 -8.76 -14.86
C ALA A 189 7.46 -9.58 -14.25
N SER A 190 6.32 -8.97 -13.90
CA SER A 190 5.22 -9.67 -13.25
C SER A 190 4.49 -10.62 -14.20
N THR A 191 4.05 -11.77 -13.68
CA THR A 191 3.10 -12.68 -14.35
C THR A 191 1.72 -12.65 -13.70
N GLY A 192 1.55 -11.89 -12.60
CA GLY A 192 0.33 -11.85 -11.82
C GLY A 192 -0.77 -11.04 -12.54
N PRO A 193 -2.00 -11.57 -12.67
CA PRO A 193 -3.08 -10.87 -13.36
C PRO A 193 -3.44 -9.54 -12.69
N GLY A 194 -3.30 -9.44 -11.36
CA GLY A 194 -3.56 -8.20 -10.62
C GLY A 194 -2.62 -7.05 -11.01
N VAL A 195 -1.35 -7.33 -11.31
CA VAL A 195 -0.40 -6.31 -11.80
C VAL A 195 -0.67 -6.04 -13.29
N LYS A 196 -0.79 -7.08 -14.11
CA LYS A 196 -0.94 -6.96 -15.56
C LYS A 196 -2.26 -6.35 -16.03
N GLN A 197 -3.29 -6.30 -15.18
CA GLN A 197 -4.53 -5.57 -15.49
C GLN A 197 -4.38 -4.05 -15.29
N GLN A 198 -3.36 -3.59 -14.57
CA GLN A 198 -3.13 -2.19 -14.25
C GLN A 198 -2.25 -1.52 -15.31
N ASN A 199 -2.78 -1.33 -16.52
CA ASN A 199 -2.04 -0.70 -17.63
C ASN A 199 -1.82 0.81 -17.46
N GLU A 200 -2.44 1.42 -16.45
CA GLU A 200 -2.23 2.80 -16.03
C GLU A 200 -2.12 2.89 -14.52
N PHE A 201 -1.46 3.93 -14.01
CA PHE A 201 -1.41 4.21 -12.58
C PHE A 201 -1.39 5.70 -12.29
N VAL A 202 -1.86 6.06 -11.10
CA VAL A 202 -1.83 7.44 -10.61
C VAL A 202 -0.39 7.81 -10.27
N ILE A 203 0.12 8.87 -10.89
CA ILE A 203 1.47 9.41 -10.63
C ILE A 203 1.43 10.63 -9.70
N ASP A 204 0.32 11.36 -9.67
CA ASP A 204 0.19 12.60 -8.90
C ASP A 204 -1.29 12.90 -8.59
N GLN A 205 -1.52 13.57 -7.46
CA GLN A 205 -2.80 14.08 -7.01
C GLN A 205 -2.60 15.48 -6.47
N LEU A 206 -3.31 16.45 -7.04
CA LEU A 206 -3.14 17.86 -6.70
C LEU A 206 -4.49 18.59 -6.68
N VAL A 207 -4.48 19.82 -6.19
CA VAL A 207 -5.66 20.70 -6.17
C VAL A 207 -5.37 21.93 -7.03
N VAL A 208 -6.28 22.24 -7.96
CA VAL A 208 -6.25 23.45 -8.79
C VAL A 208 -7.57 24.18 -8.58
N ASP A 209 -7.52 25.43 -8.09
CA ASP A 209 -8.70 26.26 -7.82
C ASP A 209 -9.83 25.52 -7.06
N GLY A 210 -9.45 24.80 -6.00
CA GLY A 210 -10.39 24.05 -5.15
C GLY A 210 -10.88 22.74 -5.75
N ARG A 211 -10.45 22.36 -6.96
CA ARG A 211 -10.83 21.12 -7.63
C ARG A 211 -9.73 20.08 -7.52
N LYS A 212 -10.13 18.83 -7.23
CA LYS A 212 -9.21 17.69 -7.24
C LYS A 212 -8.79 17.39 -8.68
N VAL A 213 -7.49 17.17 -8.88
CA VAL A 213 -6.92 16.70 -10.13
C VAL A 213 -6.13 15.42 -9.86
N MET A 214 -6.43 14.38 -10.62
CA MET A 214 -5.71 13.10 -10.58
C MET A 214 -5.00 12.89 -11.91
N ILE A 215 -3.69 12.66 -11.86
CA ILE A 215 -2.89 12.44 -13.06
C ILE A 215 -2.51 10.97 -13.12
N LYS A 216 -2.88 10.31 -14.23
CA LYS A 216 -2.50 8.93 -14.52
C LYS A 216 -1.49 8.86 -15.66
N GLU A 217 -0.58 7.90 -15.60
CA GLU A 217 0.33 7.54 -16.69
C GLU A 217 0.03 6.14 -17.19
N THR A 218 0.03 5.98 -18.52
CA THR A 218 0.01 4.67 -19.17
C THR A 218 1.35 3.98 -18.98
N ILE A 219 1.35 2.76 -18.42
CA ILE A 219 2.55 1.94 -18.23
C ILE A 219 2.91 1.26 -19.56
N GLU A 220 1.98 0.48 -20.09
CA GLU A 220 2.11 -0.25 -21.36
C GLU A 220 0.84 0.00 -22.20
N PRO A 221 0.93 0.75 -23.31
CA PRO A 221 -0.18 0.96 -24.22
C PRO A 221 -0.69 -0.38 -24.77
N LYS A 222 -2.02 -0.57 -24.82
CA LYS A 222 -2.62 -1.79 -25.37
C LYS A 222 -2.45 -1.90 -26.89
N ASP A 223 -2.40 -0.75 -27.55
CA ASP A 223 -2.10 -0.65 -28.98
C ASP A 223 -0.62 -0.23 -29.13
N PRO A 224 0.23 -1.06 -29.77
CA PRO A 224 1.63 -0.73 -30.00
C PRO A 224 1.85 0.54 -30.84
N ALA A 225 0.84 0.99 -31.58
CA ALA A 225 0.86 2.25 -32.32
C ALA A 225 0.63 3.48 -31.41
N LEU A 226 0.17 3.28 -30.18
CA LEU A 226 -0.04 4.36 -29.22
C LEU A 226 1.18 4.55 -28.33
N HIS A 227 1.48 5.82 -28.07
CA HIS A 227 2.53 6.23 -27.16
C HIS A 227 2.02 6.33 -25.71
N GLN A 228 2.94 6.22 -24.75
CA GLN A 228 2.66 6.52 -23.35
C GLN A 228 2.21 7.98 -23.22
N HIS A 229 1.08 8.20 -22.58
CA HIS A 229 0.55 9.53 -22.33
C HIS A 229 0.13 9.66 -20.86
N TRP A 230 0.07 10.91 -20.41
CA TRP A 230 -0.59 11.27 -19.17
C TRP A 230 -2.04 11.66 -19.44
N THR A 231 -2.90 11.32 -18.49
CA THR A 231 -4.28 11.80 -18.46
C THR A 231 -4.53 12.47 -17.12
N ALA A 232 -4.79 13.78 -17.14
CA ALA A 232 -5.26 14.52 -15.99
C ALA A 232 -6.79 14.50 -15.97
N TYR A 233 -7.36 13.97 -14.89
CA TYR A 233 -8.79 13.98 -14.61
C TYR A 233 -9.05 15.09 -13.61
N VAL A 234 -9.78 16.12 -14.04
CA VAL A 234 -10.19 17.25 -13.22
C VAL A 234 -11.62 17.03 -12.77
N PHE A 235 -11.79 16.93 -11.46
CA PHE A 235 -13.07 16.63 -10.85
C PHE A 235 -13.88 17.91 -10.62
N ALA A 236 -15.20 17.77 -10.65
CA ALA A 236 -16.13 18.78 -10.18
C ALA A 236 -15.86 19.11 -8.70
N VAL A 237 -16.44 20.20 -8.21
CA VAL A 237 -16.27 20.66 -6.81
C VAL A 237 -16.73 19.59 -5.80
N ASP A 238 -17.62 18.69 -6.21
CA ASP A 238 -18.06 17.54 -5.40
C ASP A 238 -16.96 16.47 -5.19
N GLY A 239 -15.84 16.56 -5.94
CA GLY A 239 -14.70 15.64 -5.90
C GLY A 239 -14.96 14.26 -6.49
N LYS A 240 -16.13 14.02 -7.09
CA LYS A 240 -16.60 12.69 -7.52
C LYS A 240 -16.65 12.53 -9.03
N THR A 241 -17.12 13.57 -9.73
CA THR A 241 -17.37 13.48 -11.17
C THR A 241 -16.24 14.15 -11.96
N PRO A 242 -15.49 13.45 -12.82
CA PRO A 242 -14.59 14.11 -13.76
C PRO A 242 -15.39 14.96 -14.75
N GLU A 243 -15.08 16.24 -14.85
CA GLU A 243 -15.75 17.16 -15.79
C GLU A 243 -14.84 17.62 -16.93
N LEU A 244 -13.52 17.50 -16.72
CA LEU A 244 -12.51 17.84 -17.70
C LEU A 244 -11.40 16.78 -17.68
N THR A 245 -11.06 16.30 -18.87
CA THR A 245 -9.93 15.41 -19.08
C THR A 245 -8.91 16.10 -19.97
N VAL A 246 -7.64 16.11 -19.56
CA VAL A 246 -6.53 16.65 -20.34
C VAL A 246 -5.57 15.50 -20.66
N GLN A 247 -5.43 15.19 -21.95
CA GLN A 247 -4.48 14.20 -22.45
C GLN A 247 -3.19 14.88 -22.89
N LEU A 248 -2.06 14.33 -22.48
CA LEU A 248 -0.76 14.95 -22.66
C LEU A 248 0.25 13.91 -23.12
N GLU A 249 1.10 14.30 -24.04
CA GLU A 249 2.18 13.44 -24.50
C GLU A 249 3.23 13.26 -23.40
N SER A 250 3.62 12.01 -23.10
CA SER A 250 4.63 11.72 -22.09
C SER A 250 5.69 10.71 -22.55
N SER A 251 5.59 10.22 -23.78
CA SER A 251 6.47 9.17 -24.29
C SER A 251 7.88 9.67 -24.60
N GLN A 252 8.79 8.70 -24.70
CA GLN A 252 10.14 8.96 -25.18
C GLN A 252 10.12 9.53 -26.61
N TYR A 253 9.23 9.04 -27.48
CA TYR A 253 9.07 9.57 -28.84
C TYR A 253 8.76 11.07 -28.81
N GLY A 254 7.79 11.50 -28.00
CA GLY A 254 7.48 12.92 -27.85
C GLY A 254 8.66 13.72 -27.28
N ARG A 255 9.43 13.15 -26.35
CA ARG A 255 10.65 13.78 -25.79
C ARG A 255 11.75 13.95 -26.83
N ASP A 256 11.83 13.05 -27.81
CA ASP A 256 12.92 13.05 -28.81
C ASP A 256 12.58 13.83 -30.08
N THR A 257 11.30 13.88 -30.46
CA THR A 257 10.87 14.40 -31.78
C THR A 257 10.16 15.74 -31.73
N GLY A 258 9.62 16.12 -30.57
CA GLY A 258 8.83 17.34 -30.43
C GLY A 258 7.45 17.21 -31.07
N VAL A 259 6.42 17.14 -30.24
CA VAL A 259 5.01 17.01 -30.64
C VAL A 259 4.14 17.90 -29.73
N PRO A 260 2.84 18.08 -30.04
CA PRO A 260 1.97 18.82 -29.15
C PRO A 260 1.99 18.25 -27.73
N PHE A 261 2.21 19.13 -26.76
CA PHE A 261 2.32 18.75 -25.36
C PHE A 261 0.95 18.39 -24.74
N ILE A 262 -0.08 19.15 -25.12
CA ILE A 262 -1.48 18.81 -24.83
C ILE A 262 -2.06 18.19 -26.11
N ASN A 263 -2.26 16.87 -26.08
CA ASN A 263 -2.85 16.13 -27.19
C ASN A 263 -4.33 16.50 -27.34
N GLY A 264 -5.03 16.71 -26.23
CA GLY A 264 -6.40 17.22 -26.28
C GLY A 264 -7.03 17.44 -24.91
N MET A 265 -8.11 18.21 -24.91
CA MET A 265 -8.93 18.54 -23.76
C MET A 265 -10.37 18.16 -24.05
N THR A 266 -10.99 17.41 -23.14
CA THR A 266 -12.37 16.94 -23.31
C THR A 266 -13.23 17.38 -22.13
N ARG A 267 -14.33 18.08 -22.42
CA ARG A 267 -15.36 18.50 -21.45
C ARG A 267 -16.73 18.12 -21.99
N GLY A 268 -17.40 17.16 -21.34
CA GLY A 268 -18.65 16.60 -21.86
C GLY A 268 -18.48 16.04 -23.28
N SER A 269 -19.25 16.56 -24.24
CA SER A 269 -19.15 16.21 -25.67
C SER A 269 -18.15 17.05 -26.46
N THR A 270 -17.54 18.07 -25.85
CA THR A 270 -16.62 18.99 -26.52
C THR A 270 -15.19 18.48 -26.40
N HIS A 271 -14.47 18.43 -27.52
CA HIS A 271 -13.06 18.11 -27.58
C HIS A 271 -12.29 19.22 -28.31
N ALA A 272 -11.17 19.66 -27.74
CA ALA A 272 -10.29 20.65 -28.33
C ALA A 272 -8.85 20.11 -28.35
N THR A 273 -8.15 20.28 -29.47
CA THR A 273 -6.73 19.97 -29.61
C THR A 273 -5.90 21.25 -29.50
N TRP A 274 -4.70 21.15 -28.95
CA TRP A 274 -3.85 22.32 -28.73
C TRP A 274 -2.74 22.39 -29.80
N PRO A 275 -2.58 23.51 -30.51
CA PRO A 275 -1.64 23.61 -31.64
C PRO A 275 -0.17 23.85 -31.25
N GLY A 276 0.17 23.94 -29.96
CA GLY A 276 1.52 24.26 -29.51
C GLY A 276 2.49 23.08 -29.64
N GLN A 277 3.54 23.25 -30.45
CA GLN A 277 4.65 22.30 -30.57
C GLN A 277 5.83 22.73 -29.67
N TYR A 278 6.56 21.75 -29.14
CA TYR A 278 7.80 21.97 -28.39
C TYR A 278 8.93 21.23 -29.08
N ASP A 279 10.11 21.85 -29.19
CA ASP A 279 11.29 21.19 -29.77
C ASP A 279 11.72 19.97 -28.93
N LYS A 280 11.49 20.02 -27.61
CA LYS A 280 11.72 18.94 -26.66
C LYS A 280 10.66 19.01 -25.55
N LEU A 281 10.04 17.87 -25.20
CA LEU A 281 9.12 17.85 -24.06
C LEU A 281 9.88 18.22 -22.76
N PRO A 282 9.31 19.12 -21.94
CA PRO A 282 9.94 19.51 -20.69
C PRO A 282 9.86 18.39 -19.64
N ALA A 283 10.67 18.49 -18.59
CA ALA A 283 10.60 17.59 -17.44
C ALA A 283 9.25 17.69 -16.71
N TYR A 284 8.87 16.64 -15.97
CA TYR A 284 7.56 16.57 -15.30
C TYR A 284 7.27 17.77 -14.40
N GLY A 285 8.23 18.26 -13.63
CA GLY A 285 8.02 19.43 -12.75
C GLY A 285 7.64 20.70 -13.53
N THR A 286 8.35 20.99 -14.62
CA THR A 286 8.05 22.11 -15.51
C THR A 286 6.70 21.92 -16.20
N TRP A 287 6.41 20.69 -16.65
CA TRP A 287 5.12 20.31 -17.22
C TRP A 287 3.99 20.58 -16.22
N ARG A 288 4.16 20.11 -14.98
CA ARG A 288 3.16 20.15 -13.92
C ARG A 288 2.75 21.57 -13.61
N ALA A 289 3.71 22.50 -13.53
CA ALA A 289 3.43 23.92 -13.33
C ALA A 289 2.59 24.52 -14.49
N ALA A 290 2.95 24.21 -15.74
CA ALA A 290 2.20 24.69 -16.91
C ALA A 290 0.78 24.09 -16.97
N ALA A 291 0.65 22.80 -16.65
CA ALA A 291 -0.64 22.10 -16.61
C ALA A 291 -1.57 22.67 -15.53
N ILE A 292 -1.05 22.95 -14.32
CA ILE A 292 -1.82 23.60 -13.25
C ILE A 292 -2.35 24.96 -13.73
N ALA A 293 -1.49 25.82 -14.27
CA ALA A 293 -1.88 27.13 -14.75
C ALA A 293 -2.93 27.02 -15.88
N LYS A 294 -2.80 26.03 -16.76
CA LYS A 294 -3.76 25.83 -17.84
C LYS A 294 -5.10 25.32 -17.34
N ILE A 295 -5.11 24.33 -16.45
CA ILE A 295 -6.34 23.80 -15.86
C ILE A 295 -7.10 24.92 -15.15
N ALA A 296 -6.40 25.77 -14.39
CA ALA A 296 -6.98 26.95 -13.72
C ALA A 296 -7.74 27.89 -14.68
N THR A 297 -7.26 28.06 -15.92
CA THR A 297 -7.96 28.90 -16.92
C THR A 297 -9.23 28.26 -17.49
N GLU A 298 -9.45 26.97 -17.26
CA GLU A 298 -10.48 26.17 -17.92
C GLU A 298 -11.59 25.73 -16.97
N VAL A 299 -11.45 25.97 -15.66
CA VAL A 299 -12.32 25.46 -14.58
C VAL A 299 -12.95 26.55 -13.75
#